data_AF-A0A964Y1F3-F1
#
_entry.id   AF-A0A964Y1F3-F1
#
_cell.length_a   1.000
_cell.length_b   1.000
_cell.length_c   1.000
_cell.angle_alpha   90.00
_cell.angle_beta   90.00
_cell.angle_gamma   90.00
#
_symmetry.space_group_name_H-M   'P 1'
#
loop_
_entity.id
_entity.type
_entity.pdbx_description
1 polymer ?
#
loop_
_entity_poly.entity_id
_entity_poly.type
_entity_poly.pdbx_seq_one_letter_code
_entity_poly.pdbx_strand_id
1 'polypeptide(L)'
;MAAVFADEDTVQRLLADLPTGLAVAGCNGPTETVISGPLPALDDAIARCGRQGLTVQRLEVSHAFHSELMRPMLDAFGAALARVTFHPARLPIISNVTGEIDSGGAMAQRDYWLRQIVSP
;
A
#
# COMPACT_ATOMS: atom_id res chain seq x y z
N MET A 1 -2.89 -9.00 -4.90
CA MET A 1 -2.35 -7.70 -5.34
C MET A 1 -1.98 -7.81 -6.81
N ALA A 2 -1.86 -6.68 -7.51
CA ALA A 2 -1.41 -6.65 -8.90
C ALA A 2 -0.57 -5.39 -9.16
N ALA A 3 0.49 -5.51 -9.94
CA ALA A 3 1.22 -4.39 -10.51
C ALA A 3 0.53 -3.95 -11.80
N VAL A 4 0.20 -2.65 -11.90
CA VAL A 4 -0.33 -2.00 -13.10
C VAL A 4 0.77 -1.10 -13.63
N PHE A 5 1.18 -1.30 -14.88
CA PHE A 5 2.24 -0.51 -15.51
C PHE A 5 1.64 0.78 -16.09
N ALA A 6 1.19 1.65 -15.19
CA ALA A 6 0.64 2.97 -15.45
C ALA A 6 0.97 3.92 -14.28
N ASP A 7 0.77 5.21 -14.49
CA ASP A 7 0.90 6.22 -13.44
C ASP A 7 -0.22 6.14 -12.39
N GLU A 8 0.03 6.72 -11.21
CA GLU A 8 -0.91 6.68 -10.08
C GLU A 8 -2.27 7.29 -10.45
N ASP A 9 -2.29 8.44 -11.11
CA ASP A 9 -3.56 9.12 -11.45
C ASP A 9 -4.43 8.27 -12.37
N THR A 10 -3.81 7.59 -13.34
CA THR A 10 -4.50 6.64 -14.22
C THR A 10 -5.08 5.47 -13.44
N VAL A 11 -4.32 4.91 -12.50
CA VAL A 11 -4.80 3.81 -11.65
C VAL A 11 -5.91 4.29 -10.71
N GLN A 12 -5.79 5.47 -10.08
CA GLN A 12 -6.83 6.02 -9.23
C GLN A 12 -8.15 6.23 -9.99
N ARG A 13 -8.10 6.75 -11.22
CA ARG A 13 -9.28 6.86 -12.09
C ARG A 13 -9.90 5.49 -12.41
N LEU A 14 -9.07 4.49 -12.70
CA LEU A 14 -9.53 3.12 -12.93
C LEU A 14 -10.26 2.56 -11.69
N LEU A 15 -9.74 2.80 -10.49
CA LEU A 15 -10.31 2.31 -9.24
C LEU A 15 -11.63 3.01 -8.86
N ALA A 16 -11.79 4.29 -9.20
CA ALA A 16 -13.01 5.04 -8.92
C ALA A 16 -14.27 4.44 -9.58
N ASP A 17 -14.10 3.74 -10.70
CA ASP A 17 -15.18 3.11 -11.46
C ASP A 17 -15.46 1.64 -11.05
N LEU A 18 -14.72 1.11 -10.08
CA LEU A 18 -14.73 -0.30 -9.68
C LEU A 18 -15.38 -0.53 -8.30
N PRO A 19 -15.74 -1.78 -7.97
CA PRO A 19 -16.28 -2.13 -6.66
C PRO A 19 -15.41 -1.63 -5.50
N THR A 20 -16.06 -1.28 -4.41
CA THR A 20 -15.41 -0.76 -3.21
C THR A 20 -14.42 -1.77 -2.61
N GLY A 21 -13.29 -1.27 -2.08
CA GLY A 21 -12.33 -2.06 -1.31
C GLY A 21 -10.97 -2.33 -1.99
N LEU A 22 -10.76 -1.85 -3.22
CA LEU A 22 -9.41 -1.73 -3.78
C LEU A 22 -8.72 -0.46 -3.29
N ALA A 23 -7.41 -0.54 -3.09
CA ALA A 23 -6.54 0.56 -2.74
C ALA A 23 -5.30 0.57 -3.63
N VAL A 24 -4.72 1.76 -3.82
CA VAL A 24 -3.31 1.85 -4.21
C VAL A 24 -2.49 1.37 -3.03
N ALA A 25 -1.59 0.43 -3.29
CA ALA A 25 -0.74 -0.23 -2.31
C ALA A 25 0.71 0.25 -2.36
N GLY A 26 1.08 0.96 -3.43
CA GLY A 26 2.42 1.51 -3.61
C GLY A 26 2.59 2.14 -4.99
N CYS A 27 3.39 3.20 -5.05
CA CYS A 27 3.78 3.90 -6.27
C CYS A 27 5.29 3.72 -6.47
N ASN A 28 5.67 2.73 -7.28
CA ASN A 28 7.08 2.33 -7.46
C ASN A 28 7.82 3.20 -8.47
N GLY A 29 7.08 3.94 -9.30
CA GLY A 29 7.64 4.83 -10.30
C GLY A 29 6.57 5.59 -11.06
N PRO A 30 6.97 6.44 -12.02
CA PRO A 30 6.05 7.28 -12.79
C PRO A 30 5.09 6.47 -13.68
N THR A 31 5.37 5.19 -13.91
CA THR A 31 4.56 4.30 -14.75
C THR A 31 4.37 2.92 -14.11
N GLU A 32 4.48 2.82 -12.79
CA GLU A 32 4.31 1.56 -12.06
C GLU A 32 3.62 1.79 -10.71
N THR A 33 2.39 1.30 -10.61
CA THR A 33 1.56 1.40 -9.41
C THR A 33 1.00 0.03 -9.05
N VAL A 34 1.04 -0.30 -7.76
CA VAL A 34 0.51 -1.57 -7.25
C VAL A 34 -0.87 -1.34 -6.64
N ILE A 35 -1.81 -2.25 -6.93
CA ILE A 35 -3.14 -2.27 -6.31
C ILE A 35 -3.33 -3.50 -5.42
N SER A 36 -4.11 -3.32 -4.35
CA SER A 36 -4.44 -4.37 -3.40
C SER A 36 -5.91 -4.29 -2.96
N GLY A 37 -6.48 -5.44 -2.59
CA GLY A 37 -7.85 -5.54 -2.10
C GLY A 37 -8.44 -6.95 -2.27
N PRO A 38 -9.77 -7.08 -2.14
CA PRO A 38 -10.47 -8.36 -2.28
C PRO A 38 -10.23 -9.03 -3.63
N LEU A 39 -10.12 -10.36 -3.64
CA LEU A 39 -9.86 -11.13 -4.87
C LEU A 39 -10.86 -10.84 -6.01
N PRO A 40 -12.18 -10.83 -5.77
CA PRO A 40 -13.13 -10.55 -6.85
C PRO A 40 -12.95 -9.16 -7.47
N ALA A 41 -12.77 -8.13 -6.63
CA ALA A 41 -12.54 -6.77 -7.11
C ALA A 41 -11.20 -6.66 -7.86
N LEU A 42 -10.16 -7.35 -7.39
CA LEU A 42 -8.86 -7.39 -8.05
C LEU A 42 -8.95 -8.05 -9.44
N ASP A 43 -9.70 -9.15 -9.57
CA ASP A 43 -9.91 -9.83 -10.85
C ASP A 43 -10.65 -8.93 -11.86
N ASP A 44 -11.66 -8.19 -11.39
CA ASP A 44 -12.38 -7.19 -12.20
C ASP A 44 -11.46 -6.05 -12.67
N ALA A 45 -10.60 -5.55 -11.78
CA ALA A 45 -9.62 -4.52 -12.10
C ALA A 45 -8.62 -4.99 -13.15
N ILE A 46 -8.06 -6.19 -13.00
CA ILE A 46 -7.14 -6.80 -13.97
C ILE A 46 -7.80 -6.91 -15.34
N ALA A 47 -9.05 -7.42 -15.40
CA ALA A 47 -9.78 -7.53 -16.65
C ALA A 47 -10.06 -6.15 -17.29
N ARG A 48 -10.34 -5.12 -16.47
CA ARG A 48 -10.54 -3.74 -16.95
C ARG A 48 -9.27 -3.14 -17.52
N CYS A 49 -8.13 -3.30 -16.85
CA CYS A 49 -6.81 -2.90 -17.35
C CYS A 49 -6.57 -3.51 -18.74
N GLY A 50 -6.80 -4.81 -18.90
CA GLY A 50 -6.66 -5.49 -20.19
C GLY A 50 -7.56 -4.90 -21.29
N ARG A 51 -8.81 -4.55 -20.98
CA ARG A 51 -9.72 -3.88 -21.93
C ARG A 51 -9.28 -2.47 -22.32
N GLN A 52 -8.47 -1.81 -21.50
CA GLN A 52 -7.91 -0.48 -21.76
C GLN A 52 -6.50 -0.53 -22.38
N GLY A 53 -5.96 -1.73 -22.66
CA GLY A 53 -4.62 -1.91 -23.20
C GLY A 53 -3.49 -1.68 -22.19
N LEU A 54 -3.82 -1.62 -20.89
CA LEU A 54 -2.82 -1.50 -19.83
C LEU A 54 -2.21 -2.87 -19.53
N THR A 55 -0.87 -2.90 -19.40
CA THR A 55 -0.17 -4.09 -18.89
C THR A 55 -0.42 -4.21 -17.39
N VAL A 56 -0.81 -5.41 -16.95
CA VAL A 56 -1.06 -5.73 -15.55
C VAL A 56 -0.51 -7.11 -15.22
N GLN A 57 0.11 -7.24 -14.06
CA GLN A 57 0.69 -8.49 -13.57
C GLN A 57 0.16 -8.78 -12.16
N ARG A 58 -0.48 -9.95 -12.00
CA ARG A 58 -0.87 -10.44 -10.66
C ARG A 58 0.38 -10.77 -9.86
N LEU A 59 0.40 -10.38 -8.59
CA LEU A 59 1.49 -10.70 -7.67
C LEU A 59 1.20 -12.00 -6.91
N GLU A 60 2.20 -12.88 -6.82
CA GLU A 60 2.15 -14.12 -6.05
C GLU A 60 2.37 -13.83 -4.56
N VAL A 61 1.35 -13.28 -3.93
CA VAL A 61 1.34 -12.92 -2.51
C VAL A 61 0.10 -13.46 -1.82
N SER A 62 0.21 -13.72 -0.53
CA SER A 62 -0.85 -14.33 0.27
C SER A 62 -1.96 -13.37 0.69
N HIS A 63 -1.69 -12.07 0.77
CA HIS A 63 -2.61 -11.07 1.31
C HIS A 63 -2.65 -9.78 0.47
N ALA A 64 -3.66 -8.95 0.74
CA ALA A 64 -3.79 -7.60 0.21
C ALA A 64 -3.09 -6.59 1.12
N PHE A 65 -1.76 -6.56 1.10
CA PHE A 65 -0.98 -5.60 1.89
C PHE A 65 -1.28 -4.14 1.49
N HIS A 66 -1.09 -3.20 2.41
CA HIS A 66 -1.37 -1.76 2.20
C HIS A 66 -2.83 -1.50 1.79
N SER A 67 -3.77 -2.30 2.31
CA SER A 67 -5.20 -2.09 2.13
C SER A 67 -5.93 -2.12 3.47
N GLU A 68 -7.17 -1.68 3.44
CA GLU A 68 -8.14 -1.80 4.52
C GLU A 68 -8.28 -3.23 5.06
N LEU A 69 -8.02 -4.25 4.24
CA LEU A 69 -8.04 -5.65 4.67
C LEU A 69 -6.95 -6.00 5.68
N MET A 70 -5.96 -5.12 5.89
CA MET A 70 -4.97 -5.29 6.95
C MET A 70 -5.42 -4.74 8.32
N ARG A 71 -6.51 -3.98 8.39
CA ARG A 71 -6.98 -3.41 9.68
C ARG A 71 -7.20 -4.44 10.79
N PRO A 72 -7.79 -5.63 10.54
CA PRO A 72 -8.06 -6.58 11.61
C PRO A 72 -6.82 -7.04 12.39
N MET A 73 -5.61 -6.99 11.81
CA MET A 73 -4.39 -7.39 12.51
C MET A 73 -3.72 -6.25 13.31
N LEU A 74 -4.14 -4.99 13.12
CA LEU A 74 -3.46 -3.83 13.68
C LEU A 74 -3.47 -3.80 15.21
N ASP A 75 -4.51 -4.33 15.85
CA ASP A 75 -4.57 -4.41 17.32
C ASP A 75 -3.49 -5.35 17.87
N ALA A 76 -3.38 -6.55 17.29
CA ALA A 76 -2.38 -7.54 17.68
C ALA A 76 -0.96 -7.06 17.35
N PHE A 77 -0.77 -6.48 16.17
CA PHE A 77 0.52 -5.90 15.77
C PHE A 77 0.92 -4.74 16.70
N GLY A 78 -0.03 -3.88 17.04
CA GLY A 78 0.17 -2.81 18.00
C GLY A 78 0.58 -3.30 19.39
N ALA A 79 -0.06 -4.36 19.89
CA ALA A 79 0.35 -4.99 21.14
C ALA A 79 1.79 -5.54 21.09
N ALA A 80 2.21 -6.08 19.94
CA ALA A 80 3.59 -6.50 19.73
C ALA A 80 4.56 -5.30 19.72
N LEU A 81 4.22 -4.22 19.01
CA LEU A 81 5.03 -3.00 18.96
C LEU A 81 5.14 -2.30 20.33
N ALA A 82 4.15 -2.44 21.21
CA ALA A 82 4.20 -1.89 22.57
C ALA A 82 5.35 -2.48 23.42
N ARG A 83 5.93 -3.61 22.99
CA ARG A 83 7.07 -4.27 23.64
C ARG A 83 8.42 -3.81 23.08
N VAL A 84 8.43 -2.90 22.12
CA VAL A 84 9.62 -2.38 21.45
C VAL A 84 9.91 -0.97 21.94
N THR A 85 11.16 -0.71 22.32
CA THR A 85 11.63 0.65 22.59
C THR A 85 12.11 1.28 21.30
N PHE A 86 11.43 2.34 20.86
CA PHE A 86 11.80 3.08 19.66
C PHE A 86 12.80 4.19 19.99
N HIS A 87 13.75 4.40 19.09
CA HIS A 87 14.74 5.46 19.19
C HIS A 87 14.77 6.29 17.90
N PRO A 88 15.04 7.60 17.99
CA PRO A 88 15.29 8.43 16.82
C PRO A 88 16.38 7.85 15.92
N ALA A 89 16.15 7.91 14.61
CA ALA A 89 17.17 7.55 13.62
C ALA A 89 18.36 8.52 13.72
N ARG A 90 19.58 7.98 13.63
CA ARG A 90 20.82 8.78 13.62
C ARG A 90 21.23 9.23 12.22
N LEU A 91 20.63 8.62 11.20
CA LEU A 91 20.78 8.96 9.79
C LEU A 91 19.40 9.26 9.22
N PRO A 92 19.31 10.17 8.22
CA PRO A 92 18.07 10.40 7.50
C PRO A 92 17.49 9.10 6.93
N ILE A 93 16.18 8.89 7.11
CA ILE A 93 15.44 7.78 6.47
C ILE A 93 14.33 8.40 5.64
N ILE A 94 14.15 7.94 4.41
CA ILE A 94 12.98 8.31 3.59
C ILE A 94 11.81 7.46 4.05
N SER A 95 10.74 8.11 4.51
CA SER A 95 9.54 7.44 4.99
C SER A 95 8.74 6.88 3.80
N ASN A 96 8.39 5.59 3.86
CA ASN A 96 7.52 4.98 2.83
C ASN A 96 6.11 5.57 2.84
N VAL A 97 5.65 6.12 3.97
CA VAL A 97 4.29 6.66 4.12
C VAL A 97 4.14 8.05 3.51
N THR A 98 5.23 8.82 3.45
CA THR A 98 5.20 10.23 3.03
C THR A 98 6.08 10.54 1.83
N GLY A 99 7.05 9.69 1.49
CA GLY A 99 8.08 9.99 0.49
C GLY A 99 9.11 11.03 0.93
N GLU A 100 9.01 11.51 2.18
CA GLU A 100 9.84 12.59 2.73
C GLU A 100 10.90 12.08 3.70
N ILE A 101 11.94 12.88 3.95
CA ILE A 101 12.97 12.58 4.95
C ILE A 101 12.38 12.68 6.37
N ASP A 102 12.43 11.58 7.12
CA ASP A 102 12.25 11.59 8.57
C ASP A 102 13.60 11.76 9.26
N SER A 103 13.75 12.86 9.99
CA SER A 103 14.94 13.18 10.79
C SER A 103 14.81 12.66 12.24
N GLY A 104 14.24 11.47 12.40
CA GLY A 104 14.17 10.73 13.67
C GLY A 104 12.94 11.01 14.53
N GLY A 105 11.85 11.52 13.96
CA GLY A 105 10.63 11.84 14.68
C GLY A 105 9.56 10.77 14.53
N ALA A 106 9.02 10.61 13.32
CA ALA A 106 7.80 9.84 13.08
C ALA A 106 8.03 8.33 13.26
N MET A 107 9.10 7.79 12.69
CA MET A 107 9.43 6.36 12.76
C MET A 107 9.85 5.91 14.17
N ALA A 108 10.17 6.86 15.06
CA ALA A 108 10.39 6.61 16.48
C ALA A 108 9.07 6.47 17.28
N GLN A 109 7.91 6.50 16.62
CA GLN A 109 6.60 6.32 17.24
C GLN A 109 5.94 5.04 16.72
N ARG A 110 5.29 4.30 17.62
CA ARG A 110 4.51 3.10 17.27
C ARG A 110 3.46 3.38 16.18
N ASP A 111 2.81 4.53 16.24
CA ASP A 111 1.70 4.89 15.34
C ASP A 111 2.13 4.98 13.88
N TYR A 112 3.40 5.33 13.62
CA TYR A 112 3.96 5.30 12.26
C TYR A 112 3.87 3.90 11.66
N TRP A 113 4.29 2.89 12.41
CA TRP A 113 4.33 1.50 11.95
C TRP A 113 2.92 0.91 11.78
N LEU A 114 1.96 1.29 12.62
CA LEU A 114 0.55 0.93 12.42
C LEU A 114 -0.02 1.57 11.15
N ARG A 115 0.26 2.86 10.95
CA ARG A 115 -0.16 3.59 9.75
C ARG A 115 0.46 3.01 8.48
N GLN A 116 1.74 2.63 8.53
CA GLN A 116 2.49 2.12 7.40
C GLN A 116 1.89 0.83 6.81
N ILE A 117 1.27 -0.02 7.63
CA ILE A 117 0.63 -1.27 7.18
C ILE A 117 -0.55 -1.05 6.23
N VAL A 118 -1.23 0.09 6.35
CA VAL A 118 -2.45 0.42 5.57
C VAL A 118 -2.27 1.62 4.64
N SER A 119 -1.08 2.24 4.64
CA SER A 119 -0.76 3.33 3.72
C SER A 119 -0.04 2.78 2.49
N PRO A 120 -0.27 3.35 1.29
CA PRO A 120 0.57 3.08 0.12
C PRO A 120 2.03 3.47 0.36
#